data_AF-A0A974AUD7-F1
#
_entry.id   AF-A0A974AUD7-F1
#
_cell.length_a   1.000
_cell.length_b   1.000
_cell.length_c   1.000
_cell.angle_alpha   90.00
_cell.angle_beta   90.00
_cell.angle_gamma   90.00
#
_symmetry.space_group_name_H-M   'P 1'
#
loop_
_entity.id
_entity.type
_entity.pdbx_description
1 polymer ?
#
loop_
_entity_poly.entity_id
_entity_poly.type
_entity_poly.pdbx_seq_one_letter_code
_entity_poly.pdbx_strand_id
1 'polypeptide(L)'
;MSTPAAYLTLQFLGWLAEHPRNYADVMEAWRTSCPRLSIWEDALIDGLVEIGSGAATRDASPVRLTARGRAMLAAVTSSSRPARTSGGRPRG
;
A
#
# COMPACT_ATOMS: atom_id res chain seq x y z
N MET A 1 4.81 -13.70 -14.72
CA MET A 1 5.02 -12.34 -15.27
C MET A 1 4.20 -11.38 -14.42
N SER A 2 4.83 -10.49 -13.65
CA SER A 2 4.11 -9.51 -12.84
C SER A 2 3.45 -8.48 -13.75
N THR A 3 2.12 -8.35 -13.65
CA THR A 3 1.35 -7.44 -14.50
C THR A 3 1.56 -5.98 -14.05
N PRO A 4 1.41 -4.99 -14.94
CA PRO A 4 1.47 -3.57 -14.58
C PRO A 4 0.51 -3.22 -13.43
N ALA A 5 -0.65 -3.88 -13.38
CA ALA A 5 -1.63 -3.72 -12.32
C ALA A 5 -1.10 -4.16 -10.94
N ALA A 6 -0.39 -5.31 -10.88
CA ALA A 6 0.23 -5.77 -9.65
C ALA A 6 1.29 -4.79 -9.13
N TYR A 7 2.10 -4.20 -10.02
CA TYR A 7 3.06 -3.17 -9.63
C TYR A 7 2.40 -1.89 -9.10
N LEU A 8 1.36 -1.41 -9.78
CA LEU A 8 0.62 -0.22 -9.32
C LEU A 8 -0.08 -0.47 -7.98
N THR A 9 -0.61 -1.67 -7.76
CA THR A 9 -1.18 -2.08 -6.48
C THR A 9 -0.14 -1.99 -5.36
N LEU A 10 1.08 -2.50 -5.58
CA LEU A 10 2.15 -2.41 -4.59
C LEU A 10 2.58 -0.97 -4.33
N GLN A 11 2.67 -0.13 -5.37
CA GLN A 11 2.94 1.30 -5.24
C GLN A 11 1.85 2.00 -4.42
N PHE A 12 0.58 1.64 -4.66
CA PHE A 12 -0.55 2.15 -3.89
C PHE A 12 -0.49 1.77 -2.42
N LEU A 13 -0.25 0.49 -2.12
CA LEU A 13 -0.15 0.01 -0.74
C LEU A 13 1.05 0.62 -0.02
N GLY A 14 2.19 0.77 -0.71
CA GLY A 14 3.37 1.46 -0.17
C GLY A 14 3.08 2.92 0.17
N TRP A 15 2.43 3.64 -0.76
CA TRP A 15 2.05 5.03 -0.57
C TRP A 15 1.10 5.23 0.63
N LEU A 16 0.16 4.31 0.86
CA LEU A 16 -0.70 4.30 2.06
C LEU A 16 0.04 3.90 3.34
N ALA A 17 1.10 3.10 3.25
CA ALA A 17 1.88 2.68 4.41
C ALA A 17 2.76 3.81 4.97
N GLU A 18 3.18 4.75 4.13
CA GLU A 18 4.05 5.86 4.52
C GLU A 18 3.36 6.84 5.48
N HIS A 19 2.12 7.22 5.18
CA HIS A 19 1.37 8.19 5.98
C HIS A 19 -0.11 7.82 6.02
N PRO A 20 -0.81 8.03 7.15
CA PRO A 20 -2.26 7.94 7.20
C PRO A 20 -2.89 8.93 6.22
N ARG A 21 -3.75 8.45 5.33
CA ARG A 21 -4.45 9.24 4.31
C ARG A 21 -5.94 9.17 4.52
N ASN A 22 -6.66 10.21 4.13
CA ASN A 22 -8.13 10.18 4.07
C ASN A 22 -8.60 9.86 2.64
N TYR A 23 -9.90 9.58 2.50
CA TYR A 23 -10.51 9.24 1.21
C TYR A 23 -10.28 10.33 0.16
N ALA A 24 -10.40 11.61 0.51
CA ALA A 24 -10.15 12.71 -0.43
C ALA A 24 -8.71 12.69 -0.96
N ASP A 25 -7.71 12.51 -0.10
CA ASP A 25 -6.30 12.42 -0.51
C ASP A 25 -6.08 11.26 -1.49
N VAL A 26 -6.74 10.11 -1.24
CA VAL A 26 -6.67 8.95 -2.13
C VAL A 26 -7.30 9.27 -3.48
N MET A 27 -8.48 9.87 -3.49
CA MET A 27 -9.17 10.24 -4.73
C MET A 27 -8.37 11.28 -5.51
N GLU A 28 -7.82 12.32 -4.87
CA GLU A 28 -6.99 13.32 -5.55
C GLU A 28 -5.74 12.71 -6.20
N ALA A 29 -5.05 11.81 -5.50
CA ALA A 29 -3.83 11.20 -5.98
C ALA A 29 -4.05 10.08 -7.02
N TRP A 30 -5.14 9.31 -6.93
CA TRP A 30 -5.33 8.09 -7.74
C TRP A 30 -6.49 8.16 -8.75
N ARG A 31 -7.46 9.08 -8.60
CA ARG A 31 -8.61 9.19 -9.53
C ARG A 31 -8.25 9.81 -10.88
N THR A 32 -7.27 10.70 -10.92
CA THR A 32 -6.96 11.54 -12.10
C THR A 32 -6.18 10.80 -13.19
N SER A 33 -5.72 9.59 -12.94
CA SER A 33 -4.98 8.79 -13.91
C SER A 33 -5.71 7.48 -14.12
N CYS A 34 -6.45 7.30 -15.21
CA CYS A 34 -6.88 5.96 -15.61
C CYS A 34 -5.63 5.27 -16.21
N PRO A 35 -4.96 4.33 -15.51
CA PRO A 35 -5.52 3.12 -14.88
C PRO A 35 -5.47 3.03 -13.33
N ARG A 36 -5.02 4.08 -12.64
CA ARG A 36 -4.86 4.14 -11.18
C ARG A 36 -6.19 4.07 -10.42
N LEU A 37 -7.30 4.51 -11.02
CA LEU A 37 -8.63 4.37 -10.40
C LEU A 37 -9.01 2.90 -10.20
N SER A 38 -8.81 2.07 -11.23
CA SER A 38 -9.09 0.63 -11.15
C SER A 38 -8.27 -0.06 -10.06
N ILE A 39 -7.03 0.39 -9.83
CA ILE A 39 -6.17 -0.17 -8.77
C ILE A 39 -6.73 0.09 -7.37
N TRP A 40 -7.29 1.28 -7.12
CA TRP A 40 -7.94 1.58 -5.85
C TRP A 40 -9.18 0.70 -5.63
N GLU A 41 -10.01 0.56 -6.67
CA GLU A 41 -11.22 -0.26 -6.64
C GLU A 41 -10.88 -1.74 -6.42
N ASP A 42 -9.91 -2.27 -7.17
CA ASP A 42 -9.41 -3.63 -7.02
C ASP A 42 -8.84 -3.86 -5.63
N ALA A 43 -8.06 -2.92 -5.08
CA ALA A 43 -7.52 -3.05 -3.72
C ALA A 43 -8.60 -3.05 -2.63
N LEU A 44 -9.69 -2.31 -2.83
CA LEU A 44 -10.86 -2.35 -1.95
C LEU A 44 -11.60 -3.69 -2.08
N ILE A 45 -11.84 -4.16 -3.31
CA ILE A 45 -12.53 -5.43 -3.61
C ILE A 45 -11.74 -6.62 -3.05
N ASP A 46 -10.41 -6.62 -3.24
CA ASP A 46 -9.50 -7.64 -2.75
C ASP A 46 -9.28 -7.59 -1.22
N GLY A 47 -9.87 -6.59 -0.56
CA GLY A 47 -9.75 -6.38 0.88
C GLY A 47 -8.31 -6.09 1.32
N LEU A 48 -7.52 -5.42 0.48
CA LEU A 48 -6.16 -4.97 0.80
C LEU A 48 -6.18 -3.67 1.59
N VAL A 49 -7.24 -2.88 1.40
CA VAL A 49 -7.49 -1.59 2.06
C VAL A 49 -8.92 -1.53 2.56
N GLU A 50 -9.14 -0.71 3.58
CA GLU A 50 -10.44 -0.45 4.16
C GLU A 50 -10.63 1.05 4.42
N ILE A 51 -11.86 1.52 4.26
CA ILE A 51 -12.25 2.88 4.60
C ILE A 51 -12.84 2.85 6.01
N GLY A 52 -12.14 3.48 6.95
CA GLY A 52 -12.56 3.57 8.34
C GLY A 52 -13.86 4.37 8.47
N SER A 53 -14.77 3.86 9.29
CA SER A 53 -16.03 4.54 9.63
C SER A 53 -15.82 5.53 10.80
N GLY A 54 -16.69 6.54 10.91
CA GLY A 54 -16.71 7.48 12.03
C GLY A 54 -16.19 8.89 11.74
N ALA A 55 -15.88 9.19 10.47
CA ALA A 55 -15.62 10.57 10.05
C ALA A 55 -16.93 11.32 9.79
N ALA A 56 -16.89 12.64 9.96
CA ALA A 56 -18.04 13.52 9.69
C ALA A 56 -18.49 13.48 8.22
N THR A 57 -17.57 13.18 7.30
CA THR A 57 -17.83 13.04 5.86
C THR A 57 -17.09 11.84 5.28
N ARG A 58 -17.56 11.36 4.12
CA ARG A 58 -16.89 10.28 3.38
C ARG A 58 -15.45 10.66 3.01
N ASP A 59 -15.25 11.92 2.64
CA ASP A 59 -13.94 12.48 2.26
C ASP A 59 -12.93 12.48 3.41
N ALA A 60 -13.40 12.74 4.63
CA ALA A 60 -12.58 12.70 5.85
C ALA A 60 -12.37 11.27 6.38
N SER A 61 -12.94 10.24 5.75
CA SER A 61 -12.82 8.86 6.23
C SER A 61 -11.38 8.37 6.06
N PRO A 62 -10.74 7.87 7.13
CA PRO A 62 -9.36 7.41 7.05
C PRO A 62 -9.28 6.14 6.23
N VAL A 63 -8.34 6.08 5.28
CA VAL A 63 -8.05 4.87 4.50
C VAL A 63 -6.90 4.14 5.17
N ARG A 64 -7.11 2.84 5.44
CA ARG A 64 -6.14 2.00 6.16
C ARG A 64 -5.82 0.76 5.35
N LEU A 65 -4.58 0.29 5.47
CA LEU A 65 -4.22 -1.04 4.99
C LEU A 65 -4.86 -2.09 5.90
N THR A 66 -5.40 -3.14 5.31
CA THR A 66 -5.83 -4.32 6.07
C THR A 66 -4.62 -5.18 6.43
N ALA A 67 -4.83 -6.22 7.23
CA ALA A 67 -3.79 -7.22 7.51
C ALA A 67 -3.27 -7.87 6.22
N ARG A 68 -4.16 -8.11 5.25
CA ARG A 68 -3.83 -8.71 3.95
C ARG A 68 -2.99 -7.76 3.09
N GLY A 69 -3.36 -6.48 3.00
CA GLY A 69 -2.58 -5.48 2.27
C GLY A 69 -1.16 -5.30 2.85
N ARG A 70 -1.04 -5.26 4.19
CA ARG A 70 0.27 -5.22 4.85
C ARG A 70 1.12 -6.45 4.56
N ALA A 71 0.53 -7.65 4.59
CA ALA A 71 1.25 -8.90 4.29
C ALA A 71 1.76 -8.94 2.84
N MET A 72 0.95 -8.49 1.88
CA MET A 72 1.35 -8.39 0.47
C MET A 72 2.52 -7.42 0.28
N LEU A 73 2.45 -6.23 0.90
CA LEU A 73 3.53 -5.25 0.87
C LEU A 73 4.82 -5.79 1.53
N ALA A 74 4.69 -6.50 2.66
CA ALA A 74 5.83 -7.10 3.36
C ALA A 74 6.50 -8.22 2.54
N ALA A 75 5.73 -9.05 1.85
CA ALA A 75 6.27 -10.13 1.01
C ALA A 75 7.18 -9.58 -0.11
N VAL A 76 6.81 -8.45 -0.71
CA VAL A 76 7.61 -7.83 -1.78
C VAL A 76 8.81 -7.07 -1.24
N THR A 77 8.65 -6.31 -0.15
CA THR A 77 9.77 -5.57 0.46
C THR A 77 10.81 -6.50 1.07
N SER A 78 10.39 -7.66 1.60
CA SER A 78 11.31 -8.68 2.11
C SER A 78 12.11 -9.36 0.99
N SER A 79 11.57 -9.42 -0.24
CA SER A 79 12.30 -9.91 -1.41
C SER A 79 13.33 -8.90 -1.93
N SER A 80 13.19 -7.62 -1.62
CA SER A 80 14.10 -6.54 -2.04
C SER A 80 15.16 -6.19 -0.99
N ARG A 81 15.19 -6.86 0.16
CA ARG A 81 16.24 -6.63 1.17
C ARG A 81 17.45 -7.48 0.79
N PRO A 82 18.55 -6.94 0.23
CA PRO A 82 19.78 -7.70 0.18
C PRO A 82 20.12 -8.07 1.63
N ALA A 83 20.46 -9.34 1.83
CA ALA A 83 21.01 -9.81 3.07
C ALA A 83 22.08 -8.81 3.51
N ARG A 84 21.77 -8.04 4.56
CA ARG A 84 22.78 -7.33 5.32
C ARG A 84 23.56 -8.46 5.95
N THR A 85 24.57 -8.94 5.23
CA THR A 85 25.60 -9.82 5.77
C THR A 85 26.12 -9.08 6.97
N SER A 86 25.72 -9.56 8.15
CA SER A 86 26.41 -9.31 9.39
C SER A 86 27.82 -9.84 9.19
N GLY A 87 28.67 -9.01 8.59
CA GLY A 87 30.10 -9.24 8.51
C GLY A 87 30.59 -9.21 9.94
N GLY A 88 30.77 -10.40 10.51
CA GLY A 88 31.42 -10.55 11.79
C GLY A 88 32.83 -9.98 11.73
N ARG A 89 33.29 -9.50 12.88
CA ARG A 89 34.70 -9.63 13.21
C ARG A 89 34.80 -10.11 14.66
N PRO A 90 35.21 -11.36 14.90
CA PRO A 90 35.67 -11.77 16.21
C PRO A 90 37.14 -11.36 16.39
N ARG A 91 37.43 -10.87 17.60
CA ARG A 91 38.70 -10.84 18.35
C ARG A 91 39.96 -10.19 17.73
N GLY A 92 40.52 -9.30 18.52
CA GLY A 92 41.94 -8.98 18.67
C GLY A 92 42.10 -8.42 20.07
#